data_AF-A0A511FDQ7-F1
#
_entry.id   AF-A0A511FDQ7-F1
#
_cell.length_a   1.000
_cell.length_b   1.000
_cell.length_c   1.000
_cell.angle_alpha   90.00
_cell.angle_beta   90.00
_cell.angle_gamma   90.00
#
_symmetry.space_group_name_H-M   'P 1'
#
loop_
_entity.id
_entity.type
_entity.pdbx_description
1 polymer ?
#
loop_
_entity_poly.entity_id
_entity_poly.type
_entity_poly.pdbx_seq_one_letter_code
_entity_poly.pdbx_strand_id
1 'polypeptide(L)'
;MDRDDPPAEAWLTADPASEWWPALPSRVSPASDDDGMDLRQRVPGGMSRVRAAVPLLNARPVPSGVHHDVDHPIPVTVTLRWETGDEQLDTEAVEWWGAGDAAVVRVRMMDLRVMTGAVWLPAADVRRR
;
A
#
# COMPACT_ATOMS: atom_id res chain seq x y z
N MET A 1 -3.63 -29.97 -28.34
CA MET A 1 -2.68 -29.85 -27.22
C MET A 1 -1.56 -28.99 -27.75
N ASP A 2 -1.60 -27.70 -27.45
CA ASP A 2 -0.43 -26.82 -27.53
C ASP A 2 -0.67 -25.74 -26.48
N ARG A 3 0.08 -25.86 -25.38
CA ARG A 3 0.10 -24.89 -24.28
C ARG A 3 1.26 -23.97 -24.64
N ASP A 4 0.95 -22.80 -25.18
CA ASP A 4 1.90 -21.72 -25.42
C ASP A 4 2.24 -21.11 -24.04
N ASP A 5 3.30 -21.63 -23.43
CA ASP A 5 3.88 -21.12 -22.19
C ASP A 5 4.88 -20.01 -22.55
N PRO A 6 4.67 -18.75 -22.15
CA PRO A 6 5.64 -17.70 -22.43
C PRO A 6 6.91 -17.82 -21.55
N PRO A 7 8.09 -17.46 -22.06
CA PRO A 7 9.37 -17.70 -21.40
C PRO A 7 9.56 -16.86 -20.13
N ALA A 8 10.22 -17.48 -19.14
CA ALA A 8 10.39 -17.01 -17.76
C ALA A 8 11.39 -15.84 -17.56
N GLU A 9 11.53 -14.93 -18.52
CA GLU A 9 12.60 -13.91 -18.51
C GLU A 9 12.12 -12.46 -18.60
N ALA A 10 10.88 -12.16 -18.18
CA ALA A 10 10.31 -10.80 -18.22
C ALA A 10 10.36 -10.04 -16.87
N TRP A 11 11.24 -10.42 -15.94
CA TRP A 11 11.25 -9.89 -14.56
C TRP A 11 12.29 -8.80 -14.26
N LEU A 12 12.98 -8.25 -15.25
CA LEU A 12 14.10 -7.32 -15.02
C LEU A 12 14.08 -6.09 -15.95
N THR A 13 13.00 -5.32 -15.91
CA THR A 13 13.08 -3.87 -16.16
C THR A 13 12.25 -3.16 -15.09
N ALA A 14 12.82 -3.07 -13.89
CA ALA A 14 12.41 -2.06 -12.94
C ALA A 14 12.80 -0.71 -13.55
N ASP A 15 11.80 0.09 -13.90
CA ASP A 15 11.97 1.45 -14.37
C ASP A 15 12.70 2.28 -13.31
N PRO A 16 13.88 2.87 -13.61
CA PRO A 16 14.67 3.63 -12.64
C PRO A 16 14.12 5.05 -12.39
N ALA A 17 13.04 5.46 -13.06
CA ALA A 17 12.38 6.76 -12.88
C ALA A 17 11.13 6.68 -12.01
N SER A 18 10.76 5.48 -11.54
CA SER A 18 9.72 5.31 -10.54
C SER A 18 10.27 5.66 -9.17
N GLU A 19 9.89 6.82 -8.64
CA GLU A 19 10.14 7.17 -7.24
C GLU A 19 9.34 6.22 -6.35
N TRP A 20 10.01 5.14 -5.93
CA TRP A 20 9.44 4.09 -5.09
C TRP A 20 9.15 4.64 -3.70
N TRP A 21 7.85 4.76 -3.37
CA TRP A 21 7.43 4.98 -2.00
C TRP A 21 6.27 4.03 -1.62
N PRO A 22 6.31 3.39 -0.44
CA PRO A 22 7.34 3.50 0.60
C PRO A 22 8.48 2.49 0.46
N ALA A 23 9.70 2.92 0.80
CA ALA A 23 10.87 2.07 0.89
C ALA A 23 10.70 0.99 1.98
N LEU A 24 10.69 -0.28 1.56
CA LEU A 24 10.88 -1.41 2.47
C LEU A 24 12.35 -1.45 2.94
N PRO A 25 12.66 -1.72 4.21
CA PRO A 25 14.02 -2.05 4.61
C PRO A 25 14.46 -3.34 3.89
N SER A 26 15.57 -3.27 3.16
CA SER A 26 16.13 -4.38 2.40
C SER A 26 16.35 -5.60 3.31
N ARG A 27 15.81 -6.76 2.90
CA ARG A 27 16.04 -8.05 3.54
C ARG A 27 17.54 -8.34 3.64
N VAL A 28 18.06 -8.40 4.86
CA VAL A 28 19.33 -9.10 5.15
C VAL A 28 19.00 -10.58 5.27
N SER A 29 19.57 -11.41 4.41
CA SER A 29 19.48 -12.88 4.50
C SER A 29 20.23 -13.39 5.75
N PRO A 30 19.77 -14.48 6.39
CA PRO A 30 20.38 -15.00 7.60
C PRO A 30 21.61 -15.84 7.24
N ALA A 31 22.78 -15.41 7.69
CA ALA A 31 23.86 -16.35 7.97
C ALA A 31 23.80 -16.65 9.48
N SER A 32 23.49 -17.91 9.81
CA SER A 32 23.80 -18.53 11.11
C SER A 32 25.26 -18.20 11.47
N ASP A 33 25.62 -17.86 12.70
CA ASP A 33 25.49 -18.65 13.91
C ASP A 33 25.83 -17.76 15.12
N ASP A 34 25.32 -18.21 16.27
CA ASP A 34 25.85 -18.05 17.63
C ASP A 34 25.61 -16.79 18.50
N ASP A 35 25.21 -17.15 19.72
CA ASP A 35 25.17 -16.46 21.00
C ASP A 35 24.00 -15.53 21.38
N GLY A 36 23.38 -15.92 22.49
CA GLY A 36 22.05 -15.52 22.90
C GLY A 36 21.98 -14.16 23.58
N MET A 37 20.88 -13.45 23.35
CA MET A 37 20.24 -12.61 24.36
C MET A 37 18.75 -12.46 24.05
N ASP A 38 17.92 -12.93 24.98
CA ASP A 38 16.48 -12.74 25.03
C ASP A 38 16.13 -11.24 25.17
N LEU A 39 15.61 -10.64 24.10
CA LEU A 39 15.16 -9.24 24.07
C LEU A 39 13.67 -9.08 24.45
N ARG A 40 13.03 -10.08 25.08
CA ARG A 40 11.59 -10.04 25.37
C ARG A 40 11.20 -9.41 26.72
N GLN A 41 12.03 -8.64 27.42
CA GLN A 41 11.55 -7.98 28.66
C GLN A 41 12.01 -6.53 28.92
N ARG A 42 10.97 -5.67 28.92
CA ARG A 42 10.68 -4.53 29.81
C ARG A 42 11.66 -3.36 29.86
N VAL A 43 11.21 -2.25 29.25
CA VAL A 43 11.67 -0.89 29.58
C VAL A 43 10.54 -0.14 30.29
N PRO A 44 10.75 0.42 31.50
CA PRO A 44 9.77 1.28 32.16
C PRO A 44 9.84 2.71 31.58
N GLY A 45 8.70 3.24 31.14
CA GLY A 45 8.55 4.67 30.80
C GLY A 45 8.74 5.02 29.33
N GLY A 46 7.62 5.06 28.59
CA GLY A 46 7.36 6.08 27.57
C GLY A 46 8.17 6.07 26.27
N MET A 47 7.85 5.16 25.36
CA MET A 47 7.46 5.40 23.94
C MET A 47 7.54 4.09 23.13
N SER A 48 6.63 3.17 23.45
CA SER A 48 6.26 2.10 22.50
C SER A 48 5.35 2.69 21.42
N ARG A 49 5.91 3.29 20.38
CA ARG A 49 5.20 3.66 19.14
C ARG A 49 6.21 3.51 18.02
N VAL A 50 6.37 2.34 17.40
CA VAL A 50 5.54 1.93 16.27
C VAL A 50 5.39 0.40 16.31
N ARG A 51 4.19 -0.10 16.65
CA ARG A 51 3.81 -1.44 16.17
C ARG A 51 3.61 -1.29 14.67
N ALA A 52 4.45 -2.02 13.92
CA ALA A 52 4.45 -2.23 12.47
C ALA A 52 3.22 -1.67 11.72
N ALA A 53 3.45 -0.78 10.76
CA ALA A 53 2.44 -0.48 9.74
C ALA A 53 2.05 -1.81 9.07
N VAL A 54 0.78 -2.20 9.19
CA VAL A 54 0.27 -3.40 8.52
C VAL A 54 0.20 -3.08 7.03
N PRO A 55 0.84 -3.87 6.15
CA PRO A 55 0.84 -3.57 4.71
C PRO A 55 -0.57 -3.56 4.12
N LEU A 56 -0.87 -2.51 3.34
CA LEU A 56 -2.08 -2.41 2.52
C LEU A 56 -1.77 -2.92 1.11
N LEU A 57 -2.28 -4.10 0.78
CA LEU A 57 -1.89 -4.89 -0.40
C LEU A 57 -2.50 -4.35 -1.70
N ASN A 58 -3.62 -3.66 -1.64
CA ASN A 58 -4.25 -3.04 -2.80
C ASN A 58 -3.89 -1.55 -2.95
N ALA A 59 -2.93 -1.03 -2.18
CA ALA A 59 -2.40 0.30 -2.42
C ALA A 59 -1.68 0.35 -3.78
N ARG A 60 -1.91 1.43 -4.53
CA ARG A 60 -1.29 1.69 -5.83
C ARG A 60 -0.30 2.85 -5.74
N PRO A 61 0.72 2.86 -6.62
CA PRO A 61 1.58 4.04 -6.76
C PRO A 61 0.74 5.25 -7.18
N VAL A 62 1.24 6.43 -6.84
CA VAL A 62 0.69 7.69 -7.35
C VAL A 62 0.87 7.71 -8.87
N PRO A 63 -0.19 7.91 -9.67
CA PRO A 63 -0.05 8.06 -11.10
C PRO A 63 0.86 9.25 -11.45
N SER A 64 1.49 9.23 -12.64
CA SER A 64 2.23 10.40 -13.11
C SER A 64 1.26 11.49 -13.56
N GLY A 65 1.53 12.74 -13.17
CA GLY A 65 0.68 13.88 -13.54
C GLY A 65 0.60 14.93 -12.44
N VAL A 66 -0.23 15.93 -12.67
CA VAL A 66 -0.55 16.96 -11.67
C VAL A 66 -1.82 16.53 -10.95
N HIS A 67 -1.74 16.44 -9.63
CA HIS A 67 -2.86 16.08 -8.75
C HIS A 67 -3.23 17.28 -7.89
N HIS A 68 -4.47 17.72 -8.01
CA HIS A 68 -4.99 18.86 -7.25
C HIS A 68 -5.88 18.38 -6.11
N ASP A 69 -5.93 19.17 -5.05
CA ASP A 69 -6.97 19.00 -4.05
C ASP A 69 -8.33 19.35 -4.67
N VAL A 70 -9.38 18.66 -4.23
CA VAL A 70 -10.76 18.91 -4.69
C VAL A 70 -11.57 19.60 -3.61
N ASP A 71 -12.39 20.57 -4.04
CA ASP A 71 -13.28 21.31 -3.15
C ASP A 71 -14.48 20.46 -2.69
N HIS A 72 -14.93 19.52 -3.52
CA HIS A 72 -16.12 18.71 -3.30
C HIS A 72 -15.79 17.22 -3.45
N PRO A 73 -15.23 16.58 -2.40
CA PRO A 73 -14.91 15.16 -2.45
C PRO A 73 -16.19 14.30 -2.43
N ILE A 74 -16.12 13.10 -3.02
CA ILE A 74 -17.28 12.22 -3.21
C ILE A 74 -17.31 11.16 -2.10
N PRO A 75 -18.41 11.03 -1.33
CA PRO A 75 -18.54 9.95 -0.34
C PRO A 75 -18.49 8.55 -0.99
N VAL A 76 -17.66 7.68 -0.44
CA VAL A 76 -17.44 6.31 -0.93
C VAL A 76 -17.29 5.31 0.20
N THR A 77 -17.56 4.05 -0.08
CA THR A 77 -17.09 2.91 0.72
C THR A 77 -15.97 2.22 -0.05
N VAL A 78 -14.85 1.99 0.63
CA VAL A 78 -13.65 1.36 0.04
C VAL A 78 -13.36 0.03 0.70
N THR A 79 -12.87 -0.93 -0.07
CA THR A 79 -12.32 -2.18 0.44
C THR A 79 -10.80 -2.03 0.58
N LEU A 80 -10.31 -2.09 1.82
CA LEU A 80 -8.90 -2.09 2.17
C LEU A 80 -8.46 -3.54 2.35
N ARG A 81 -7.46 -3.98 1.59
CA ARG A 81 -6.95 -5.35 1.67
C ARG A 81 -5.65 -5.36 2.45
N TRP A 82 -5.73 -5.62 3.75
CA TRP A 82 -4.55 -5.70 4.61
C TRP A 82 -3.94 -7.09 4.53
N GLU A 83 -2.66 -7.21 4.91
CA GLU A 83 -2.06 -8.53 5.12
C GLU A 83 -2.83 -9.37 6.17
N THR A 84 -3.50 -8.70 7.13
CA THR A 84 -4.32 -9.34 8.16
C THR A 84 -5.75 -9.66 7.73
N GLY A 85 -6.18 -9.20 6.55
CA GLY A 85 -7.54 -9.40 6.03
C GLY A 85 -8.15 -8.16 5.41
N ASP A 86 -9.35 -8.33 4.85
CA ASP A 86 -10.08 -7.26 4.17
C ASP A 86 -10.98 -6.49 5.14
N GLU A 87 -11.02 -5.17 4.99
CA GLU A 87 -11.86 -4.26 5.78
C GLU A 87 -12.58 -3.26 4.88
N GLN A 88 -13.81 -2.90 5.24
CA GLN A 88 -14.51 -1.81 4.57
C GLN A 88 -14.35 -0.52 5.37
N LEU A 89 -14.00 0.56 4.68
CA LEU A 89 -13.90 1.89 5.26
C LEU A 89 -14.80 2.86 4.52
N ASP A 90 -15.54 3.62 5.32
CA ASP A 90 -16.34 4.72 4.87
C ASP A 90 -15.50 6.00 4.82
N THR A 91 -15.28 6.56 3.63
CA THR A 91 -14.37 7.70 3.41
C THR A 91 -14.80 8.56 2.21
N GLU A 92 -13.92 9.45 1.76
CA GLU A 92 -14.14 10.36 0.64
C GLU A 92 -13.12 10.10 -0.47
N ALA A 93 -13.60 9.96 -1.70
CA ALA A 93 -12.80 9.96 -2.92
C ALA A 93 -12.51 11.41 -3.34
N VAL A 94 -11.22 11.72 -3.47
CA VAL A 94 -10.76 13.06 -3.85
C VAL A 94 -10.35 13.12 -5.31
N GLU A 95 -10.01 12.01 -5.94
CA GLU A 95 -9.58 12.03 -7.35
C GLU A 95 -9.80 10.68 -8.02
N TRP A 96 -10.23 10.69 -9.28
CA TRP A 96 -10.31 9.50 -10.14
C TRP A 96 -9.32 9.69 -11.29
N TRP A 97 -8.48 8.69 -11.53
CA TRP A 97 -7.43 8.74 -12.54
C TRP A 97 -7.43 7.50 -13.43
N GLY A 98 -7.17 7.70 -14.73
CA GLY A 98 -7.14 6.63 -15.72
C GLY A 98 -8.52 6.13 -16.14
N ALA A 99 -8.55 5.02 -16.89
CA ALA A 99 -9.77 4.39 -17.39
C ALA A 99 -9.61 2.86 -17.49
N GLY A 100 -10.73 2.14 -17.51
CA GLY A 100 -10.75 0.68 -17.60
C GLY A 100 -10.09 0.01 -16.39
N ASP A 101 -9.32 -1.05 -16.64
CA ASP A 101 -8.69 -1.86 -15.59
C ASP A 101 -7.52 -1.16 -14.87
N ALA A 102 -6.98 -0.10 -15.47
CA ALA A 102 -5.93 0.73 -14.86
C ALA A 102 -6.50 1.90 -14.03
N ALA A 103 -7.83 2.03 -13.93
CA ALA A 103 -8.45 3.12 -13.21
C ALA A 103 -8.14 3.01 -11.70
N VAL A 104 -7.68 4.12 -11.12
CA VAL A 104 -7.38 4.25 -9.70
C VAL A 104 -8.08 5.46 -9.11
N VAL A 105 -8.28 5.42 -7.80
CA VAL A 105 -8.99 6.45 -7.04
C VAL A 105 -8.14 6.84 -5.85
N ARG A 106 -7.87 8.13 -5.72
CA ARG A 106 -7.27 8.70 -4.51
C ARG A 106 -8.36 8.89 -3.48
N VAL A 107 -8.20 8.26 -2.31
CA VAL A 107 -9.16 8.32 -1.21
C VAL A 107 -8.49 8.85 0.04
N ARG A 108 -9.23 9.62 0.86
CA ARG A 108 -8.74 10.10 2.15
C ARG A 108 -8.57 8.93 3.11
N MET A 109 -7.49 8.96 3.89
CA MET A 109 -7.20 7.97 4.92
C MET A 109 -7.18 8.63 6.28
N MET A 110 -8.05 8.16 7.18
CA MET A 110 -8.05 8.52 8.59
C MET A 110 -7.54 7.38 9.49
N ASP A 111 -7.16 6.24 8.90
CA ASP A 111 -6.65 5.09 9.62
C ASP A 111 -5.16 5.28 9.95
N LEU A 112 -4.81 5.20 11.23
CA LEU A 112 -3.44 5.44 11.74
C LEU A 112 -2.42 4.38 11.28
N ARG A 113 -2.86 3.25 10.72
CA ARG A 113 -1.97 2.28 10.06
C ARG A 113 -1.38 2.85 8.77
N VAL A 114 -2.05 3.83 8.16
CA VAL A 114 -1.56 4.59 7.01
C VAL A 114 -1.03 5.93 7.51
N MET A 115 0.28 6.13 7.39
CA MET A 115 0.91 7.38 7.84
C MET A 115 0.65 8.55 6.87
N THR A 116 0.11 8.29 5.68
CA THR A 116 -0.26 9.29 4.68
C THR A 116 -1.75 9.60 4.78
N GLY A 117 -2.13 10.87 4.63
CA GLY A 117 -3.54 11.29 4.68
C GLY A 117 -4.41 10.83 3.50
N ALA A 118 -3.82 10.15 2.51
CA ALA A 118 -4.52 9.58 1.37
C ALA A 118 -3.78 8.35 0.81
N VAL A 119 -4.52 7.51 0.09
CA VAL A 119 -3.99 6.35 -0.65
C VAL A 119 -4.67 6.23 -2.01
N TRP A 120 -3.96 5.68 -2.99
CA TRP A 120 -4.53 5.31 -4.29
C TRP A 120 -4.97 3.84 -4.27
N LEU A 121 -6.22 3.58 -4.64
CA LEU A 121 -6.81 2.24 -4.72
C LEU A 121 -7.31 1.95 -6.14
N PRO A 122 -7.38 0.68 -6.57
CA PRO A 122 -8.10 0.30 -7.77
C PRO A 122 -9.54 0.78 -7.72
N ALA A 123 -10.06 1.30 -8.83
CA ALA A 123 -11.47 1.71 -8.93
C ALA A 123 -12.45 0.57 -8.57
N ALA A 124 -12.07 -0.69 -8.83
CA ALA A 124 -12.86 -1.87 -8.49
C ALA A 124 -13.10 -2.05 -6.98
N ASP A 125 -12.20 -1.53 -6.13
CA ASP A 125 -12.30 -1.59 -4.67
C ASP A 125 -13.02 -0.37 -4.07
N VAL A 126 -13.57 0.53 -4.91
CA VAL A 126 -14.25 1.76 -4.48
C VAL A 126 -15.69 1.78 -4.98
N ARG A 127 -16.63 2.00 -4.06
CA ARG A 127 -18.06 2.14 -4.38
C ARG A 127 -18.60 3.49 -3.92
N ARG A 128 -19.25 4.21 -4.84
CA ARG A 128 -20.00 5.43 -4.50
C ARG A 128 -21.21 5.09 -3.64
N ARG A 129 -21.59 6.04 -2.78
CA ARG A 129 -22.83 5.97 -1.99
C ARG A 129 -23.92 6.84 -2.57
#